data_AF-A0A1E1VBN0-F1
#
_entry.id   AF-A0A1E1VBN0-F1
#
_cell.length_a   1.000
_cell.length_b   1.000
_cell.length_c   1.000
_cell.angle_alpha   90.00
_cell.angle_beta   90.00
_cell.angle_gamma   90.00
#
_symmetry.space_group_name_H-M   'P 1'
#
loop_
_entity.id
_entity.type
_entity.pdbx_description
1 polymer ?
#
loop_
_entity_poly.entity_id
_entity_poly.type
_entity_poly.pdbx_seq_one_letter_code
_entity_poly.pdbx_strand_id
1 'polypeptide(L)'
;MTSSNDVQRTIIRNKLLGRWAAEKLALTGRDADAYADDLARGTVDPERSDVFSKIREDFDAAGVAQSDEQILRVMTEFMLKAGNVMPTTRGGSGDAAAVMLARNLLSR
;
A
#
# COMPACT_ATOMS: atom_id res chain seq x y z
N MET A 1 15.07 -5.82 8.57
CA MET A 1 14.76 -6.18 7.18
C MET A 1 13.26 -6.20 7.05
N THR A 2 12.67 -5.21 6.37
CA THR A 2 11.24 -5.23 6.04
C THR A 2 10.96 -6.47 5.21
N SER A 3 9.91 -7.22 5.54
CA SER A 3 9.52 -8.38 4.73
C SER A 3 9.09 -7.89 3.36
N SER A 4 9.31 -8.65 2.28
CA SER A 4 8.87 -8.26 0.93
C SER A 4 7.38 -7.91 0.87
N ASN A 5 6.58 -8.52 1.76
CA ASN A 5 5.16 -8.20 1.92
C ASN A 5 4.92 -6.80 2.52
N ASP A 6 5.78 -6.32 3.42
CA ASP A 6 5.64 -4.99 4.04
C ASP A 6 5.90 -3.87 3.02
N VAL A 7 6.92 -4.06 2.17
CA VAL A 7 7.20 -3.13 1.08
C VAL A 7 6.01 -3.08 0.12
N GLN A 8 5.47 -4.24 -0.27
CA GLN A 8 4.32 -4.28 -1.18
C GLN A 8 3.05 -3.65 -0.57
N ARG A 9 2.79 -3.87 0.72
CA ARG A 9 1.68 -3.20 1.44
C ARG A 9 1.84 -1.68 1.42
N THR A 10 3.06 -1.19 1.59
CA THR A 10 3.37 0.24 1.55
C THR A 10 3.16 0.83 0.16
N ILE A 11 3.56 0.11 -0.90
CA ILE A 11 3.30 0.50 -2.29
C ILE A 11 1.79 0.61 -2.56
N ILE A 12 1.01 -0.37 -2.13
CA ILE A 12 -0.46 -0.37 -2.30
C ILE A 12 -1.09 0.80 -1.51
N ARG A 13 -0.68 1.03 -0.25
CA ARG A 13 -1.11 2.20 0.53
C ARG A 13 -0.84 3.49 -0.23
N ASN A 14 0.37 3.67 -0.74
CA ASN A 14 0.78 4.90 -1.45
C ASN A 14 0.00 5.10 -2.75
N LYS A 15 -0.27 4.02 -3.50
CA LYS A 15 -1.11 4.07 -4.69
C LYS A 15 -2.55 4.49 -4.36
N LEU A 16 -3.14 3.96 -3.29
CA LEU A 16 -4.46 4.36 -2.82
C LEU A 16 -4.48 5.83 -2.37
N LEU A 17 -3.46 6.26 -1.63
CA LEU A 17 -3.29 7.65 -1.19
C LEU A 17 -3.22 8.59 -2.38
N GLY A 18 -2.45 8.25 -3.41
CA GLY A 18 -2.31 9.11 -4.58
C GLY A 18 -3.58 9.24 -5.40
N ARG A 19 -4.40 8.18 -5.50
CA ARG A 19 -5.73 8.29 -6.13
C ARG A 19 -6.65 9.24 -5.36
N TRP A 20 -6.69 9.08 -4.04
CA TRP A 20 -7.47 9.98 -3.18
C TRP A 20 -7.00 11.43 -3.27
N ALA A 21 -5.69 11.67 -3.23
CA ALA A 21 -5.12 13.01 -3.34
C ALA A 21 -5.38 13.60 -4.73
N ALA A 22 -5.24 12.82 -5.80
CA ALA A 22 -5.56 13.23 -7.16
C ALA A 22 -7.02 13.68 -7.29
N GLU A 23 -7.98 12.96 -6.71
CA GLU A 23 -9.39 13.38 -6.67
C GLU A 23 -9.56 14.74 -5.97
N LYS A 24 -8.85 14.96 -4.84
CA LYS A 24 -8.90 16.26 -4.13
C LYS A 24 -8.26 17.40 -4.91
N LEU A 25 -7.22 17.10 -5.69
CA LEU A 25 -6.55 18.03 -6.59
C LEU A 25 -7.31 18.23 -7.92
N ALA A 26 -8.48 17.60 -8.08
CA ALA A 26 -9.26 17.60 -9.31
C ALA A 26 -8.49 17.09 -10.55
N LEU A 27 -7.48 16.23 -10.33
CA LEU A 27 -6.79 15.50 -11.39
C LEU A 27 -7.71 14.38 -11.88
N THR A 28 -7.72 14.13 -13.20
CA THR A 28 -8.57 13.10 -13.80
C THR A 28 -7.84 12.29 -14.86
N GLY A 29 -8.36 11.10 -15.16
CA GLY A 29 -7.81 10.21 -16.18
C GLY A 29 -6.33 9.90 -15.93
N ARG A 30 -5.50 10.15 -16.95
CA ARG A 30 -4.07 9.81 -16.92
C ARG A 30 -3.29 10.59 -15.87
N ASP A 31 -3.68 11.82 -15.56
CA ASP A 31 -2.97 12.64 -14.59
C ASP A 31 -3.17 12.11 -13.17
N ALA A 32 -4.39 11.64 -12.87
CA ALA A 32 -4.69 10.99 -11.59
C ALA A 32 -3.92 9.67 -11.43
N ASP A 33 -3.88 8.85 -12.50
CA ASP A 33 -3.13 7.60 -12.49
C ASP A 33 -1.62 7.84 -12.37
N ALA A 34 -1.08 8.83 -13.07
CA ALA A 34 0.33 9.19 -13.00
C ALA A 34 0.72 9.65 -11.59
N TYR A 35 -0.09 10.51 -10.97
CA TYR A 35 0.12 10.96 -9.59
C TYR A 35 0.12 9.79 -8.60
N ALA A 36 -0.85 8.87 -8.74
CA ALA A 36 -0.92 7.68 -7.90
C ALA A 36 0.28 6.75 -8.06
N ASP A 37 0.72 6.56 -9.30
CA ASP A 37 1.88 5.73 -9.59
C ASP A 37 3.21 6.37 -9.15
N ASP A 38 3.33 7.70 -9.20
CA ASP A 38 4.48 8.43 -8.67
C ASP A 38 4.63 8.22 -7.16
N LEU A 39 3.55 8.33 -6.39
CA LEU A 39 3.61 8.04 -4.95
C LEU A 39 3.92 6.57 -4.66
N ALA A 40 3.39 5.65 -5.48
CA ALA A 40 3.68 4.23 -5.36
C ALA A 40 5.17 3.94 -5.60
N ARG A 41 5.77 4.53 -6.64
CA ARG A 41 7.21 4.43 -6.96
C ARG A 41 8.09 5.06 -5.88
N GLY A 42 7.67 6.17 -5.29
CA GLY A 42 8.39 6.83 -4.20
C GLY A 42 8.62 5.94 -2.97
N THR A 43 7.85 4.85 -2.81
CA THR A 43 8.02 3.89 -1.71
C THR A 43 9.41 3.24 -1.66
N VAL A 44 10.03 3.00 -2.81
CA VAL A 44 11.34 2.34 -2.89
C VAL A 44 12.49 3.34 -3.01
N ASP A 45 12.17 4.62 -3.12
CA ASP A 45 13.12 5.72 -3.21
C ASP A 45 13.16 6.45 -1.86
N PRO A 46 14.24 6.33 -1.07
CA PRO A 46 14.34 6.96 0.24
C PRO A 46 14.24 8.50 0.18
N GLU A 47 14.63 9.13 -0.94
CA GLU A 47 14.55 10.58 -1.12
C GLU A 47 13.11 11.05 -1.39
N ARG A 48 12.23 10.14 -1.81
CA ARG A 48 10.82 10.40 -2.14
C ARG A 48 9.84 9.68 -1.22
N SER A 49 10.35 9.11 -0.14
CA SER A 49 9.56 8.28 0.78
C SER A 49 8.61 9.09 1.66
N ASP A 50 8.81 10.41 1.77
CA ASP A 50 7.94 11.30 2.54
C ASP A 50 6.67 11.68 1.74
N VAL A 51 5.76 10.72 1.67
CA VAL A 51 4.46 10.87 0.99
C VAL A 51 3.54 11.87 1.70
N PHE A 52 3.65 12.02 3.01
CA PHE A 52 2.82 12.96 3.76
C PHE A 52 3.17 14.39 3.37
N SER A 53 4.46 14.75 3.45
CA SER A 53 4.91 16.11 3.13
C SER A 53 4.58 16.47 1.68
N LYS A 54 4.78 15.54 0.74
CA LYS A 54 4.39 15.76 -0.66
C LYS A 54 2.91 16.07 -0.84
N ILE A 55 2.02 15.26 -0.29
CA ILE A 55 0.56 15.49 -0.40
C ILE A 55 0.18 16.82 0.26
N ARG A 56 0.79 17.12 1.42
CA ARG A 56 0.53 18.36 2.16
C ARG A 56 0.89 19.59 1.34
N GLU A 57 2.07 19.58 0.72
CA GLU A 57 2.55 20.64 -0.18
C GLU A 57 1.66 20.80 -1.42
N ASP A 58 1.30 19.68 -2.06
CA ASP A 58 0.43 19.71 -3.24
C ASP A 58 -0.97 20.28 -2.89
N PHE A 59 -1.50 19.94 -1.71
CA PHE A 59 -2.77 20.48 -1.22
C PHE A 59 -2.69 21.97 -0.87
N ASP A 60 -1.59 22.42 -0.25
CA ASP A 60 -1.36 23.85 0.00
C ASP A 60 -1.30 24.64 -1.31
N ALA A 61 -0.55 24.13 -2.30
CA ALA A 61 -0.42 24.76 -3.60
C ALA A 61 -1.75 24.86 -4.36
N ALA A 62 -2.63 23.86 -4.20
CA ALA A 62 -3.94 23.81 -4.84
C ALA A 62 -5.07 24.45 -4.00
N GLY A 63 -4.80 24.90 -2.77
CA GLY A 63 -5.82 25.44 -1.87
C GLY A 63 -6.83 24.40 -1.37
N VAL A 64 -6.45 23.12 -1.33
CA VAL A 64 -7.29 22.02 -0.84
C VAL A 64 -7.35 22.05 0.69
N ALA A 65 -8.53 22.28 1.25
CA ALA A 65 -8.75 22.28 2.70
C ALA A 65 -8.79 20.84 3.26
N GLN A 66 -7.62 20.28 3.56
CA GLN A 66 -7.45 19.06 4.36
C GLN A 66 -6.44 19.31 5.47
N SER A 67 -6.79 18.98 6.72
CA SER A 67 -5.87 19.09 7.84
C SER A 67 -4.88 17.93 7.87
N ASP A 68 -3.75 18.14 8.55
CA ASP A 68 -2.72 17.12 8.76
C ASP A 68 -3.32 15.85 9.38
N GLU A 69 -4.21 15.99 10.37
CA GLU A 69 -4.88 14.86 11.02
C GLU A 69 -5.80 14.09 10.06
N GLN A 70 -6.44 14.78 9.12
CA GLN A 70 -7.26 14.14 8.09
C GLN A 70 -6.39 13.33 7.13
N ILE A 71 -5.27 13.89 6.68
CA ILE A 71 -4.31 13.17 5.82
C ILE A 71 -3.79 11.93 6.55
N LEU A 72 -3.32 12.07 7.79
CA LEU A 72 -2.81 10.95 8.60
C LEU A 72 -3.85 9.87 8.86
N ARG A 73 -5.12 10.26 9.06
CA ARG A 73 -6.23 9.31 9.19
C ARG A 73 -6.39 8.49 7.91
N VAL A 74 -6.41 9.14 6.74
CA VAL A 74 -6.53 8.45 5.45
C VAL A 74 -5.34 7.51 5.22
N MET A 75 -4.11 7.92 5.56
CA MET A 75 -2.93 7.05 5.48
C MET A 75 -3.09 5.78 6.32
N THR A 76 -3.63 5.92 7.53
CA THR A 76 -3.88 4.80 8.45
C THR A 76 -4.98 3.88 7.91
N GLU A 77 -6.09 4.44 7.43
CA GLU A 77 -7.18 3.68 6.83
C GLU A 77 -6.71 2.89 5.59
N PHE A 78 -5.87 3.49 4.75
CA PHE A 78 -5.36 2.83 3.56
C PHE A 78 -4.30 1.77 3.86
N MET A 79 -3.56 1.87 4.96
CA MET A 79 -2.72 0.76 5.44
C MET A 79 -3.54 -0.48 5.81
N LEU A 80 -4.70 -0.27 6.44
CA LEU A 80 -5.62 -1.38 6.76
C LEU A 80 -6.19 -1.99 5.48
N LYS A 81 -6.66 -1.15 4.54
CA LYS A 81 -7.18 -1.62 3.24
C LYS A 81 -6.12 -2.39 2.44
N ALA A 82 -4.87 -1.91 2.40
CA ALA A 82 -3.77 -2.61 1.73
C ALA A 82 -3.49 -4.00 2.34
N GLY A 83 -3.65 -4.13 3.67
CA GLY A 83 -3.57 -5.42 4.36
C GLY A 83 -4.68 -6.41 3.99
N ASN A 84 -5.88 -5.93 3.65
CA ASN A 84 -6.98 -6.79 3.18
C ASN A 84 -6.82 -7.21 1.72
N VAL A 85 -6.25 -6.35 0.88
CA VAL A 85 -6.02 -6.64 -0.55
C VAL A 85 -4.94 -7.69 -0.74
N MET A 86 -3.95 -7.72 0.16
CA MET A 86 -2.95 -8.77 0.18
C MET A 86 -3.42 -9.88 1.13
N PRO A 87 -4.00 -10.99 0.65
CA PRO A 87 -4.09 -12.17 1.48
C PRO A 87 -2.65 -12.51 1.83
N THR A 88 -2.24 -12.22 3.07
CA THR A 88 -0.95 -12.65 3.57
C THR A 88 -0.97 -14.15 3.36
N THR A 89 -0.18 -14.66 2.41
CA THR A 89 0.01 -16.10 2.28
C THR A 89 0.68 -16.49 3.57
N ARG A 90 -0.14 -16.87 4.56
CA ARG A 90 0.31 -17.44 5.80
C ARG A 90 1.13 -18.63 5.35
N GLY A 91 2.45 -18.53 5.53
CA GLY A 91 3.35 -19.64 5.33
C GLY A 91 2.83 -20.80 6.18
N GLY A 92 2.13 -21.72 5.52
CA GLY A 92 1.89 -23.07 5.99
C GLY A 92 3.21 -23.83 5.92
N SER A 93 4.19 -23.40 6.71
CA SER A 93 5.38 -24.16 7.00
C SER A 93 5.02 -25.14 8.12
N GLY A 94 4.17 -26.11 7.80
CA GLY A 94 3.71 -27.16 8.71
C GLY A 94 2.99 -28.29 7.99
N ASP A 95 2.13 -27.98 7.01
CA ASP A 95 1.21 -28.97 6.46
C ASP A 95 1.67 -29.68 5.19
N ALA A 96 2.68 -29.16 4.46
CA ALA A 96 3.22 -29.87 3.30
C ALA A 96 3.97 -31.16 3.71
N ALA A 97 4.63 -31.15 4.88
CA ALA A 97 5.28 -32.34 5.44
C ALA A 97 4.26 -33.34 6.02
N ALA A 98 3.17 -32.85 6.63
CA ALA A 98 2.10 -33.68 7.17
C ALA A 98 1.33 -34.44 6.06
N VAL A 99 1.05 -33.77 4.93
CA VAL A 99 0.36 -34.40 3.78
C VAL A 99 1.25 -35.43 3.08
N MET A 100 2.58 -35.24 3.03
CA MET A 100 3.49 -36.25 2.48
C MET A 100 3.68 -37.47 3.38
N LEU A 101 3.63 -37.32 4.71
CA LEU A 101 3.71 -38.44 5.65
C LEU A 101 2.42 -39.29 5.69
N ALA A 102 1.25 -38.67 5.49
CA ALA A 102 -0.02 -39.39 5.44
C ALA A 102 -0.13 -40.34 4.22
N ARG A 103 0.50 -39.99 3.09
CA ARG A 103 0.41 -40.79 1.86
C ARG A 103 1.22 -42.10 1.90
N ASN A 104 2.18 -42.22 2.82
CA ASN A 104 2.98 -43.45 2.98
C ASN A 104 2.37 -44.46 3.99
N LEU A 105 1.34 -44.06 4.75
CA LEU A 105 0.70 -44.90 5.78
C LEU A 105 -0.61 -45.56 5.31
N LEU A 106 -1.15 -45.16 4.15
CA LEU A 106 -2.38 -45.71 3.56
C LEU A 106 -2.12 -46.69 2.40
N SER A 107 -0.88 -47.18 2.25
CA SER A 107 -0.51 -48.16 1.20
C SER A 107 0.24 -49.38 1.74
N ARG A 108 -0.17 -49.89 2.91
CA ARG A 108 0.17 -51.26 3.34
C ARG A 108 -1.04 -52.16 3.28
#